data_AF-A0A0T5PI47-F1
#
_entry.id   AF-A0A0T5PI47-F1
#
_cell.length_a   1.000
_cell.length_b   1.000
_cell.length_c   1.000
_cell.angle_alpha   90.00
_cell.angle_beta   90.00
_cell.angle_gamma   90.00
#
_symmetry.space_group_name_H-M   'P 1'
#
loop_
_entity.id
_entity.type
_entity.pdbx_description
1 polymer ?
#
loop_
_entity_poly.entity_id
_entity_poly.type
_entity_poly.pdbx_seq_one_letter_code
_entity_poly.pdbx_strand_id
1 'polypeptide(L)' 'KPIEWLAELLASRDRTLAAATAKAGGLYLVEVDYPEPYAIPQVALGPLFLPPT' A
#
# COMPACT_ATOMS: atom_id res chain seq x y z
N LYS A 1 -8.89 -15.34 -7.77
CA LYS A 1 -8.66 -15.20 -9.23
C LYS A 1 -7.32 -15.86 -9.54
N PRO A 2 -7.10 -16.39 -10.76
CA PRO A 2 -5.79 -16.88 -11.16
C PRO A 2 -4.77 -15.72 -11.19
N ILE A 3 -3.47 -16.01 -11.18
CA ILE A 3 -2.40 -14.99 -11.08
C ILE A 3 -2.43 -14.04 -12.29
N GLU A 4 -2.76 -14.58 -13.45
CA GLU A 4 -2.82 -13.91 -14.75
C GLU A 4 -3.86 -12.78 -14.78
N TRP A 5 -4.89 -12.87 -13.93
CA TRP A 5 -5.99 -11.90 -13.89
C TRP A 5 -5.53 -10.46 -13.61
N LEU A 6 -4.48 -10.27 -12.79
CA LEU A 6 -4.00 -8.92 -12.48
C LEU A 6 -3.40 -8.24 -13.70
N ALA A 7 -2.68 -8.99 -14.55
CA ALA A 7 -2.09 -8.45 -15.77
C ALA A 7 -3.17 -8.04 -16.78
N GLU A 8 -4.20 -8.89 -16.97
CA GLU A 8 -5.36 -8.59 -17.82
C GLU A 8 -6.11 -7.32 -17.34
N LEU A 9 -6.32 -7.20 -16.03
CA LEU A 9 -6.98 -6.03 -15.43
C LEU A 9 -6.17 -4.74 -15.62
N LEU A 10 -4.85 -4.79 -15.46
CA LEU A 10 -3.99 -3.62 -15.68
C LEU A 10 -3.98 -3.18 -17.16
N ALA A 11 -4.01 -4.13 -18.09
CA ALA A 11 -4.06 -3.85 -19.52
C ALA A 11 -5.37 -3.18 -19.93
N SER A 12 -6.50 -3.57 -19.33
CA SER A 12 -7.82 -3.00 -19.66
C SER A 12 -8.02 -1.58 -19.14
N ARG A 13 -7.35 -1.20 -18.05
CA ARG A 13 -7.51 0.10 -17.37
C ARG A 13 -8.97 0.43 -16.99
N ASP A 14 -9.79 -0.61 -16.82
CA ASP A 14 -11.22 -0.48 -16.54
C ASP A 14 -11.53 -0.81 -15.08
N ARG A 15 -11.93 0.20 -14.30
CA ARG A 15 -12.28 0.06 -12.88
C ARG A 15 -13.50 -0.83 -12.66
N THR A 16 -14.40 -0.97 -13.64
CA THR A 16 -15.61 -1.80 -13.51
C THR A 16 -15.30 -3.30 -13.46
N LEU A 17 -14.13 -3.70 -14.00
CA LEU A 17 -13.64 -5.09 -14.00
C LEU A 17 -12.84 -5.45 -12.73
N ALA A 18 -12.47 -4.45 -11.92
CA ALA A 18 -11.69 -4.64 -10.71
C ALA A 18 -12.52 -5.15 -9.54
N ALA A 19 -11.85 -5.71 -8.52
CA ALA A 19 -12.52 -6.13 -7.29
C ALA A 19 -13.14 -4.94 -6.52
N ALA A 20 -13.99 -5.26 -5.54
CA ALA A 20 -14.49 -4.26 -4.59
C ALA A 20 -13.32 -3.64 -3.81
N THR A 21 -13.45 -2.36 -3.45
CA THR A 21 -12.47 -1.67 -2.60
C THR A 21 -12.41 -2.36 -1.23
N ALA A 22 -11.21 -2.64 -0.75
CA ALA A 22 -11.01 -3.22 0.58
C ALA A 22 -11.52 -2.29 1.69
N LYS A 23 -11.86 -2.85 2.86
CA LYS A 23 -12.26 -2.06 4.04
C LYS A 23 -11.08 -1.24 4.57
N ALA A 24 -11.33 -0.01 4.99
CA ALA A 24 -10.30 0.91 5.43
C ALA A 24 -9.58 0.49 6.74
N GLY A 25 -10.22 -0.25 7.64
CA GLY A 25 -9.69 -0.54 8.98
C GLY A 25 -8.40 -1.37 9.04
N GLY A 26 -7.98 -1.98 7.93
CA GLY A 26 -6.70 -2.70 7.84
C GLY A 26 -5.57 -1.91 7.16
N LEU A 27 -5.83 -0.66 6.71
CA LEU A 27 -4.86 0.16 6.00
C LEU A 27 -4.13 1.09 6.97
N TYR A 28 -2.80 1.03 7.00
CA TYR A 28 -1.95 1.86 7.84
C TYR A 28 -0.93 2.61 6.97
N LEU A 29 -0.82 3.94 7.14
CA LEU A 29 0.28 4.73 6.60
C LEU A 29 1.47 4.60 7.55
N VAL A 30 2.55 3.97 7.07
CA VAL A 30 3.70 3.62 7.91
C VAL A 30 4.90 4.55 7.72
N GLU A 31 5.03 5.17 6.54
CA GLU A 31 6.19 5.99 6.18
C GLU A 31 5.81 7.02 5.12
N VAL A 32 6.54 8.14 5.09
CA VAL A 32 6.44 9.16 4.05
C VAL A 32 7.84 9.67 3.74
N ASP A 33 8.24 9.61 2.48
CA ASP A 33 9.53 10.11 2.02
C ASP A 33 9.54 11.65 1.98
N TYR A 34 10.58 12.24 2.58
CA TYR A 34 10.89 13.67 2.49
C TYR A 34 12.32 13.88 2.01
N PRO A 35 12.59 14.95 1.23
CA PRO A 35 13.96 15.30 0.87
C PRO A 35 14.87 15.49 2.09
N GLU A 36 16.12 15.05 1.96
CA GLU A 36 17.15 15.09 3.00
C GLU A 36 17.26 16.42 3.76
N PRO A 37 17.19 17.61 3.12
CA PRO A 37 17.35 18.89 3.81
C PRO A 37 16.32 19.17 4.92
N TYR A 38 15.18 18.48 4.90
CA TYR A 38 14.15 18.64 5.92
C TYR A 38 14.46 17.89 7.22
N ALA A 39 15.42 16.96 7.21
CA ALA A 39 15.90 16.23 8.38
C ALA A 39 14.76 15.69 9.28
N ILE A 40 13.71 15.15 8.66
CA ILE A 40 12.54 14.63 9.37
C ILE A 40 12.96 13.39 10.16
N PRO A 41 12.67 13.32 11.48
CA PRO A 41 13.00 12.16 12.29
C PRO A 41 12.31 10.90 11.77
N GLN A 42 13.09 9.85 11.56
CA GLN A 42 12.58 8.53 11.20
C GLN A 42 12.15 7.79 12.46
N VAL A 43 11.00 7.13 12.39
CA VAL A 43 10.43 6.31 13.47
C VAL A 43 10.37 4.86 13.02
N ALA A 44 10.37 3.92 13.97
CA ALA A 44 10.19 2.51 13.64
C ALA A 44 8.85 2.29 12.92
N LEU A 45 8.90 1.54 11.82
CA LEU A 45 7.72 1.22 11.03
C LEU A 45 6.72 0.43 11.88
N GLY A 46 5.52 0.98 12.04
CA GLY A 46 4.40 0.27 12.64
C GLY A 46 3.71 -0.67 11.64
N PRO A 47 2.48 -1.14 11.95
CA PRO A 47 1.73 -0.94 13.20
C PRO A 47 2.31 -1.73 14.39
N LEU A 48 1.86 -1.41 15.61
CA LEU A 48 2.37 -1.94 16.90
C LEU A 48 2.54 -3.47 16.96
N PHE A 49 1.76 -4.21 16.18
CA PHE A 49 1.76 -5.67 16.17
C PHE A 49 2.74 -6.31 15.18
N LEU A 50 3.42 -5.52 14.34
CA LEU A 50 4.48 -6.04 13.48
C LEU A 50 5.78 -6.26 14.28
N PRO A 51 6.55 -7.31 13.96
CA PRO A 51 7.86 -7.50 14.58
C PRO A 51 8.81 -6.36 14.22
N PRO A 52 9.79 -6.01 15.08
CA PRO A 52 10.86 -5.10 14.70
C PRO A 52 11.59 -5.66 13.47
N THR A 53 11.91 -4.77 12.54
CA THR A 53 12.66 -5.07 11.32
C THR A 53 14.16 -5.13 11.57
#